data_AF-A0A8J7JRB9-F1
#
_entry.id   AF-A0A8J7JRB9-F1
#
_cell.length_a   1.000
_cell.length_b   1.000
_cell.length_c   1.000
_cell.angle_alpha   90.00
_cell.angle_beta   90.00
_cell.angle_gamma   90.00
#
_symmetry.space_group_name_H-M   'P 1'
#
loop_
_entity.id
_entity.type
_entity.pdbx_description
1 polymer ?
#
loop_
_entity_poly.entity_id
_entity_poly.type
_entity_poly.pdbx_seq_one_letter_code
_entity_poly.pdbx_strand_id
1 'polypeptide(L)'
;MAVKTSVNLQRIIVFTQSPNSAPADLQHLCPQASLTVVDPAQVAWLLLSQTSAPVDWQRAIAWLRQQQFDAAVIFTAPGQSPYTLGYLCYLAGIPIRIGQSCEFGGQVLSHCSPPVGGDGEQLLSLLREWVSGQVGG
;
A
#
# COMPACT_ATOMS: atom_id res chain seq x y z
N MET A 1 -21.54 1.84 3.48
CA MET A 1 -20.28 1.97 2.72
C MET A 1 -19.98 0.58 2.18
N ALA A 2 -20.08 0.35 0.86
CA ALA A 2 -19.93 -0.99 0.30
C ALA A 2 -18.47 -1.44 0.43
N VAL A 3 -18.25 -2.57 1.12
CA VAL A 3 -16.94 -3.23 1.15
C VAL A 3 -16.67 -3.71 -0.27
N LYS A 4 -15.75 -3.04 -0.98
CA LYS A 4 -15.26 -3.53 -2.27
C LYS A 4 -14.56 -4.86 -2.00
N THR A 5 -15.16 -5.94 -2.49
CA THR A 5 -14.55 -7.27 -2.51
C THR A 5 -13.44 -7.29 -3.57
N SER A 6 -12.48 -8.22 -3.42
CA SER A 6 -11.29 -8.26 -4.29
C SER A 6 -11.57 -8.40 -5.79
N VAL A 7 -12.78 -8.81 -6.19
CA VAL A 7 -13.17 -8.99 -7.60
C VAL A 7 -13.38 -7.67 -8.38
N ASN A 8 -13.41 -6.51 -7.72
CA ASN A 8 -13.71 -5.23 -8.38
C ASN A 8 -12.59 -4.18 -8.28
N LEU A 9 -11.36 -4.62 -8.01
CA LEU A 9 -10.20 -3.73 -7.96
C LEU A 9 -9.74 -3.41 -9.39
N GLN A 10 -9.71 -2.14 -9.72
CA GLN A 10 -9.30 -1.64 -11.02
C GLN A 10 -7.97 -0.91 -10.95
N ARG A 11 -7.68 -0.23 -9.81
CA ARG A 11 -6.46 0.58 -9.65
C ARG A 11 -5.83 0.32 -8.30
N ILE A 12 -4.60 -0.18 -8.30
CA ILE A 12 -3.84 -0.48 -7.09
C ILE A 12 -2.52 0.28 -7.14
N ILE A 13 -2.20 1.03 -6.10
CA ILE A 13 -0.88 1.63 -5.92
C ILE A 13 -0.01 0.71 -5.06
N VAL A 14 1.23 0.48 -5.49
CA VAL A 14 2.17 -0.41 -4.80
C VAL A 14 3.41 0.38 -4.43
N PHE A 15 3.69 0.53 -3.14
CA PHE A 15 4.89 1.18 -2.64
C PHE A 15 5.96 0.10 -2.37
N THR A 16 7.11 0.15 -3.05
CA THR A 16 8.22 -0.80 -2.82
C THR A 16 9.59 -0.19 -3.12
N GLN A 17 10.57 -0.35 -2.23
CA GLN A 17 11.95 0.16 -2.40
C GLN A 17 12.88 -0.82 -3.13
N SER A 18 12.39 -2.01 -3.49
CA SER A 18 13.18 -3.02 -4.19
C SER A 18 12.35 -3.66 -5.31
N PRO A 19 12.97 -4.03 -6.44
CA PRO A 19 12.33 -4.83 -7.47
C PRO A 19 12.21 -6.27 -6.99
N ASN A 20 11.41 -6.51 -5.94
CA ASN A 20 11.01 -7.85 -5.56
C ASN A 20 9.93 -8.35 -6.54
N SER A 21 9.70 -9.65 -6.60
CA SER A 21 8.63 -10.31 -7.36
C SER A 21 7.22 -9.82 -7.00
N ALA A 22 7.07 -9.14 -5.86
CA ALA A 22 5.78 -8.76 -5.29
C ALA A 22 4.80 -8.01 -6.22
N PRO A 23 5.23 -7.02 -7.05
CA PRO A 23 4.33 -6.41 -8.02
C PRO A 23 3.90 -7.39 -9.13
N ALA A 24 4.78 -8.30 -9.55
CA ALA A 24 4.44 -9.33 -10.54
C ALA A 24 3.45 -10.34 -9.96
N ASP A 25 3.66 -10.79 -8.72
CA ASP A 25 2.73 -11.66 -8.01
C ASP A 25 1.36 -11.00 -7.83
N LEU A 26 1.33 -9.72 -7.45
CA LEU A 26 0.10 -8.93 -7.40
C LEU A 26 -0.60 -8.83 -8.75
N GLN A 27 0.14 -8.66 -9.84
CA GLN A 27 -0.43 -8.63 -11.19
C GLN A 27 -1.04 -9.98 -11.55
N HIS A 28 -0.44 -11.09 -11.13
CA HIS A 28 -1.00 -12.43 -11.33
C HIS A 28 -2.27 -12.67 -10.49
N LEU A 29 -2.33 -12.14 -9.27
CA LEU A 29 -3.49 -12.26 -8.40
C LEU A 29 -4.66 -11.36 -8.83
N CYS A 30 -4.34 -10.18 -9.38
CA CYS A 30 -5.32 -9.18 -9.84
C CYS A 30 -5.03 -8.79 -11.31
N PRO A 31 -5.21 -9.71 -12.28
CA PRO A 31 -4.85 -9.46 -13.68
C PRO A 31 -5.63 -8.29 -14.30
N GLN A 32 -6.83 -8.00 -13.80
CA GLN A 32 -7.67 -6.89 -14.22
C GLN A 32 -7.27 -5.54 -13.63
N ALA A 33 -6.46 -5.53 -12.56
CA ALA A 33 -6.06 -4.30 -11.91
C ALA A 33 -4.88 -3.66 -12.65
N SER A 34 -4.96 -2.34 -12.83
CA SER A 34 -3.82 -1.52 -13.23
C SER A 34 -2.96 -1.23 -12.00
N LEU A 35 -1.74 -1.74 -12.00
CA LEU A 35 -0.77 -1.50 -10.93
C LEU A 35 0.04 -0.23 -11.21
N THR A 36 0.07 0.67 -10.25
CA THR A 36 0.99 1.81 -10.22
C THR A 36 2.06 1.53 -9.18
N VAL A 37 3.22 1.03 -9.62
CA VAL A 37 4.36 0.76 -8.74
C VAL A 37 5.13 2.05 -8.52
N VAL A 38 5.34 2.42 -7.26
CA VAL A 38 6.10 3.60 -6.90
C VAL A 38 7.16 3.22 -5.89
N ASP A 39 8.39 3.59 -6.17
CA ASP A 39 9.46 3.53 -5.18
C ASP A 39 9.22 4.60 -4.11
N PRO A 40 9.13 4.27 -2.81
CA PRO A 40 9.00 5.26 -1.74
C PRO A 40 10.07 6.35 -1.81
N ALA A 41 11.27 6.08 -2.33
CA ALA A 41 12.29 7.08 -2.62
C ALA A 41 11.92 7.98 -3.82
N GLN A 42 11.20 7.44 -4.82
CA GLN A 42 10.55 8.24 -5.87
C GLN A 42 9.27 8.91 -5.38
N VAL A 43 8.66 8.49 -4.27
CA VAL A 43 7.63 9.24 -3.53
C VAL A 43 8.29 10.14 -2.49
N ALA A 44 9.63 10.15 -2.35
CA ALA A 44 10.31 11.03 -1.41
C ALA A 44 10.09 12.50 -1.79
N TRP A 45 9.99 12.87 -3.07
CA TRP A 45 9.55 14.24 -3.42
C TRP A 45 8.13 14.58 -2.93
N LEU A 46 7.31 13.56 -2.61
CA LEU A 46 5.98 13.65 -1.99
C LEU A 46 5.98 13.40 -0.46
N LEU A 47 7.07 12.92 0.15
CA LEU A 47 7.11 12.38 1.54
C LEU A 47 8.34 12.73 2.37
N LEU A 48 9.50 12.85 1.72
CA LEU A 48 10.83 13.05 2.29
C LEU A 48 11.62 13.96 1.36
N SER A 49 11.60 15.25 1.65
CA SER A 49 12.47 16.18 0.97
C SER A 49 13.93 15.76 1.17
N GLN A 50 14.59 15.28 0.12
CA GLN A 50 16.07 15.20 0.06
C GLN A 50 16.71 16.58 -0.11
N THR A 51 15.98 17.61 0.31
CA THR A 51 16.24 19.05 0.23
C THR A 51 15.65 19.65 1.51
N SER A 52 16.17 20.77 2.00
CA SER A 52 15.64 21.44 3.20
C SER A 52 14.19 21.96 3.05
N ALA A 53 13.59 21.83 1.85
CA ALA A 53 12.22 22.26 1.61
C ALA A 53 11.21 21.37 2.35
N PRO A 54 10.11 21.89 2.89
CA PRO A 54 9.05 21.07 3.45
C PRO A 54 8.34 20.25 2.36
N VAL A 55 7.90 19.05 2.72
CA VAL A 55 7.09 18.18 1.86
C VAL A 55 5.71 18.80 1.62
N ASP A 56 5.29 18.90 0.36
CA ASP A 56 3.96 19.38 0.00
C ASP A 56 2.92 18.25 0.09
N TRP A 57 2.49 17.99 1.33
CA TRP A 57 1.48 16.98 1.67
C TRP A 57 0.14 17.20 0.97
N GLN A 58 -0.25 18.47 0.76
CA GLN A 58 -1.53 18.79 0.13
C GLN A 58 -1.53 18.37 -1.34
N ARG A 59 -0.44 18.65 -2.05
CA ARG A 59 -0.25 18.19 -3.43
C ARG A 59 -0.22 16.68 -3.52
N ALA A 60 0.43 16.00 -2.58
CA ALA A 60 0.49 14.55 -2.54
C ALA A 60 -0.89 13.91 -2.36
N ILE A 61 -1.65 14.40 -1.39
CA ILE A 61 -3.02 13.96 -1.12
C ILE A 61 -3.91 14.23 -2.33
N ALA A 62 -3.81 15.42 -2.94
CA ALA A 62 -4.60 15.79 -4.10
C ALA A 62 -4.33 14.87 -5.30
N TRP A 63 -3.05 14.59 -5.59
CA TRP A 63 -2.67 13.69 -6.67
C TRP A 63 -3.22 12.27 -6.44
N LEU A 64 -2.99 11.69 -5.26
CA LEU A 64 -3.49 10.35 -4.92
C LEU A 64 -5.03 10.28 -5.01
N ARG A 65 -5.72 11.31 -4.52
CA ARG A 65 -7.18 11.39 -4.59
C ARG A 65 -7.68 11.44 -6.04
N GLN A 66 -7.00 12.16 -6.92
CA GLN A 66 -7.37 12.23 -8.34
C GLN A 66 -7.22 10.88 -9.06
N GLN A 67 -6.28 10.03 -8.62
CA GLN A 67 -6.05 8.72 -9.24
C GLN A 67 -7.13 7.68 -8.91
N GLN A 68 -7.94 7.91 -7.86
CA GLN A 68 -9.05 7.03 -7.46
C GLN A 68 -8.60 5.57 -7.25
N PHE A 69 -7.49 5.37 -6.54
CA PHE A 69 -7.01 4.03 -6.21
C PHE A 69 -8.01 3.30 -5.30
N ASP A 70 -8.24 2.02 -5.61
CA ASP A 70 -9.07 1.13 -4.80
C ASP A 70 -8.29 0.61 -3.60
N ALA A 71 -7.00 0.34 -3.78
CA ALA A 71 -6.12 -0.20 -2.77
C ALA A 71 -4.71 0.38 -2.85
N ALA A 72 -4.05 0.46 -1.69
CA ALA A 72 -2.64 0.70 -1.54
C ALA A 72 -1.98 -0.52 -0.88
N VAL A 73 -0.90 -1.03 -1.49
CA VAL A 73 -0.06 -2.08 -0.92
C VAL A 73 1.29 -1.48 -0.58
N ILE A 74 1.72 -1.62 0.67
CA ILE A 74 2.89 -0.93 1.20
C ILE A 74 3.94 -1.95 1.63
N PHE A 75 4.98 -2.08 0.82
CA PHE A 75 6.21 -2.81 1.14
C PHE A 75 7.24 -1.81 1.68
N THR A 76 7.66 -2.02 2.92
CA THR A 76 8.72 -1.24 3.57
C THR A 76 9.94 -2.12 3.80
N ALA A 77 11.13 -1.52 3.82
CA ALA A 77 12.33 -2.21 4.23
C ALA A 77 12.22 -2.66 5.71
N PRO A 78 12.93 -3.72 6.14
CA PRO A 78 12.92 -4.16 7.53
C PRO A 78 13.20 -3.01 8.51
N GLY A 79 12.33 -2.87 9.52
CA GLY A 79 12.41 -1.81 10.53
C GLY A 79 11.90 -0.43 10.11
N GLN A 80 11.45 -0.25 8.86
CA GLN A 80 10.75 0.96 8.43
C GLN A 80 9.25 0.82 8.67
N SER A 81 8.60 1.93 9.05
CA SER A 81 7.18 1.94 9.35
C SER A 81 6.35 2.15 8.08
N PRO A 82 5.32 1.32 7.79
CA PRO A 82 4.40 1.57 6.68
C PRO A 82 3.40 2.70 6.98
N TYR A 83 3.30 3.16 8.23
CA TYR A 83 2.18 3.99 8.68
C TYR A 83 2.21 5.41 8.10
N THR A 84 3.37 5.97 7.78
CA THR A 84 3.45 7.26 7.08
C THR A 84 2.76 7.19 5.71
N LEU A 85 3.05 6.15 4.95
CA LEU A 85 2.42 5.89 3.65
C LEU A 85 0.95 5.52 3.79
N GLY A 86 0.62 4.68 4.78
CA GLY A 86 -0.75 4.31 5.09
C GLY A 86 -1.61 5.53 5.44
N TYR A 87 -1.06 6.47 6.22
CA TYR A 87 -1.77 7.68 6.63
C TYR A 87 -1.97 8.65 5.46
N LEU A 88 -0.97 8.81 4.60
CA LEU A 88 -1.12 9.56 3.35
C LEU A 88 -2.25 8.98 2.48
N CYS A 89 -2.29 7.66 2.31
CA CYS A 89 -3.33 6.97 1.55
C CYS A 89 -4.71 7.11 2.20
N TYR A 90 -4.78 7.07 3.53
CA TYR A 90 -6.00 7.31 4.30
C TYR A 90 -6.54 8.72 4.04
N LEU A 91 -5.70 9.76 4.11
CA LEU A 91 -6.11 11.13 3.82
C LEU A 91 -6.53 11.33 2.36
N ALA A 92 -5.92 10.60 1.43
CA ALA A 92 -6.31 10.57 0.02
C ALA A 92 -7.67 9.88 -0.22
N GLY A 93 -8.20 9.15 0.77
CA GLY A 93 -9.47 8.43 0.66
C GLY A 93 -9.36 7.04 0.05
N ILE A 94 -8.15 6.46 -0.02
CA ILE A 94 -7.94 5.10 -0.54
C ILE A 94 -8.46 4.11 0.50
N PRO A 95 -9.51 3.31 0.20
CA PRO A 95 -10.24 2.57 1.23
C PRO A 95 -9.50 1.34 1.75
N ILE A 96 -8.72 0.66 0.89
CA ILE A 96 -7.94 -0.52 1.25
C ILE A 96 -6.46 -0.14 1.35
N ARG A 97 -5.83 -0.42 2.49
CA ARG A 97 -4.44 -0.05 2.78
C ARG A 97 -3.77 -1.22 3.49
N ILE A 98 -2.96 -1.96 2.76
CA ILE A 98 -2.38 -3.25 3.18
C ILE A 98 -0.88 -3.04 3.42
N GLY A 99 -0.37 -3.52 4.55
CA GLY A 99 1.05 -3.46 4.85
C GLY A 99 1.46 -4.43 5.95
N GLN A 100 2.75 -4.44 6.28
CA GLN A 100 3.29 -5.21 7.40
C GLN A 100 3.88 -4.27 8.43
N SER A 101 3.57 -4.50 9.71
CA SER A 101 4.21 -3.77 10.81
C SER A 101 4.23 -4.57 12.10
N CYS A 102 5.26 -4.36 12.91
CA CYS A 102 5.31 -4.77 14.32
C CYS A 102 4.67 -3.74 15.25
N GLU A 103 4.39 -2.53 14.77
CA GLU A 103 3.89 -1.42 15.55
C GLU A 103 2.36 -1.41 15.56
N PHE A 104 1.77 -0.75 16.56
CA PHE A 104 0.35 -0.45 16.55
C PHE A 104 0.10 0.89 15.85
N GLY A 105 -0.65 0.89 14.75
CA GLY A 105 -1.10 2.11 14.07
C GLY A 105 -2.61 2.21 13.87
N GLY A 106 -3.39 1.46 14.65
CA GLY A 106 -4.85 1.45 14.58
C GLY A 106 -5.39 1.18 13.17
N GLN A 107 -6.37 1.97 12.73
CA GLN A 107 -7.07 1.79 11.45
C GLN A 107 -6.36 2.46 10.24
N VAL A 108 -5.14 2.96 10.43
CA VAL A 108 -4.36 3.58 9.34
C VAL A 108 -4.09 2.55 8.25
N LEU A 109 -3.72 1.33 8.62
CA LEU A 109 -3.80 0.18 7.72
C LEU A 109 -5.18 -0.46 7.88
N SER A 110 -5.81 -0.82 6.76
CA SER A 110 -7.07 -1.58 6.81
C SER A 110 -6.80 -3.08 6.99
N HIS A 111 -5.64 -3.56 6.54
CA HIS A 111 -5.17 -4.93 6.74
C HIS A 111 -3.69 -4.85 7.10
N CYS A 112 -3.31 -5.47 8.22
CA CYS A 112 -1.94 -5.48 8.70
C CYS A 112 -1.59 -6.92 9.07
N SER A 113 -0.45 -7.43 8.58
CA SER A 113 0.14 -8.64 9.13
C SER A 113 1.42 -8.30 9.90
N PRO A 114 1.70 -8.99 11.02
CA PRO A 114 3.02 -8.93 11.62
C PRO A 114 4.05 -9.56 10.66
N PRO A 115 5.27 -9.04 10.57
CA PRO A 115 6.33 -9.70 9.83
C PRO A 115 6.76 -10.97 10.58
N VAL A 116 6.64 -12.15 9.96
CA VAL A 116 7.19 -13.41 10.46
C VAL A 116 8.11 -13.98 9.37
N GLY A 117 9.42 -14.01 9.61
CA GLY A 117 10.39 -14.38 8.58
C GLY A 117 10.65 -13.26 7.55
N GLY A 118 11.48 -13.56 6.53
CA GLY A 118 12.07 -12.59 5.60
C GLY A 118 11.12 -11.87 4.64
N ASP A 119 11.72 -10.91 3.94
CA ASP A 119 11.30 -9.91 2.95
C ASP A 119 9.94 -10.13 2.22
N GLY A 120 8.82 -9.88 2.91
CA GLY A 120 7.51 -9.62 2.25
C GLY A 120 6.66 -10.82 1.85
N GLU A 121 7.13 -12.06 2.04
CA GLU A 121 6.37 -13.29 1.74
C GLU A 121 5.00 -13.33 2.45
N GLN A 122 4.95 -12.87 3.70
CA GLN A 122 3.72 -12.88 4.48
C GLN A 122 2.74 -11.75 4.11
N LEU A 123 3.23 -10.68 3.48
CA LEU A 123 2.35 -9.70 2.83
C LEU A 123 1.70 -10.33 1.61
N LEU A 124 2.45 -11.13 0.84
CA LEU A 124 1.89 -11.87 -0.31
C LEU A 124 0.86 -12.92 0.12
N SER A 125 1.09 -13.66 1.21
CA SER A 125 0.08 -14.56 1.78
C SER A 125 -1.19 -13.80 2.19
N LEU A 126 -1.05 -12.68 2.90
CA LEU A 126 -2.20 -11.83 3.26
C LEU A 126 -2.93 -11.31 2.01
N LEU A 127 -2.18 -10.93 0.97
CA LEU A 127 -2.77 -10.50 -0.31
C LEU A 127 -3.51 -11.65 -0.99
N ARG A 128 -2.99 -12.88 -0.97
CA ARG A 128 -3.67 -14.06 -1.50
C ARG A 128 -4.97 -14.35 -0.74
N GLU A 129 -4.95 -14.30 0.58
CA GLU A 129 -6.14 -14.48 1.44
C GLU A 129 -7.17 -13.38 1.23
N TRP A 130 -6.71 -12.14 1.09
CA TRP A 130 -7.55 -11.01 0.81
C TRP A 130 -8.18 -11.11 -0.59
N VAL A 131 -7.39 -11.54 -1.59
CA VAL A 131 -7.86 -11.74 -2.96
C VAL A 131 -8.84 -12.91 -3.07
N SER A 132 -8.60 -14.00 -2.35
CA SER A 132 -9.48 -15.17 -2.31
C SER A 132 -10.79 -14.93 -1.55
N GLY A 133 -10.95 -13.76 -0.92
CA GLY A 133 -12.14 -13.41 -0.14
C GLY A 133 -12.23 -14.15 1.20
N GLN A 134 -11.13 -14.75 1.67
CA GLN A 134 -11.09 -15.48 2.95
C GLN A 134 -10.85 -14.57 4.17
N VAL A 135 -10.45 -13.31 3.96
CA VAL A 135 -10.44 -12.30 5.02
C VAL A 135 -11.82 -11.61 5.05
N GLY A 136 -12.76 -12.23 5.76
CA GLY A 136 -14.11 -11.71 5.97
C GLY A 136 -14.54 -11.89 7.43
N GLY A 137 -14.54 -10.80 8.19
CA GLY A 137 -14.99 -10.72 9.59
C GLY A 137 -14.48 -9.46 10.27
#